data_AF-A0AAU9RYM4-F1
#
_entry.id   AF-A0AAU9RYM4-F1
#
_cell.length_a   1.000
_cell.length_b   1.000
_cell.length_c   1.000
_cell.angle_alpha   90.00
_cell.angle_beta   90.00
_cell.angle_gamma   90.00
#
_symmetry.space_group_name_H-M   'P 1'
#
loop_
_entity.id
_entity.type
_entity.pdbx_description
1 polymer ?
#
loop_
_entity_poly.entity_id
_entity_poly.type
_entity_poly.pdbx_seq_one_letter_code
_entity_poly.pdbx_strand_id
1 'polypeptide(L)'
;MKSIGERKAPLFQSKTKEAVENTRVVTIDGYEDVPQNDENSLKKALANQPISVAIEAGGREFQLYKSGVFTGTCGTALDHGVVAVGYGSSGGQDYWIIRNSWGSNWGESGYVKLERNIEASSGKCGVAMMASYPTKSSSSNPPKPPPPAPVVCDESYTCEAKSTCCCLYEYEGKCYSWGCCPFESATCCDDSSSCCPQSYPVCDLEAGSCRMKGNSPLSVKALTRGPAIATTKATNVLLSSA
;
A
#
# COMPACT_ATOMS: atom_id res chain seq x y z
N MET A 1 -4.94 21.40 13.68
CA MET A 1 -5.15 20.39 12.63
C MET A 1 -3.94 19.48 12.59
N LYS A 2 -4.04 18.24 13.09
CA LYS A 2 -2.96 17.26 12.96
C LYS A 2 -3.15 16.55 11.62
N SER A 3 -2.21 16.78 10.70
CA SER A 3 -2.12 16.04 9.44
C SER A 3 -1.88 14.57 9.74
N ILE A 4 -2.82 13.70 9.38
CA ILE A 4 -2.59 12.27 9.33
C ILE A 4 -1.82 12.03 8.04
N GLY A 5 -0.51 11.79 8.16
CA GLY A 5 0.33 11.45 7.01
C GLY A 5 -0.09 10.10 6.45
N GLU A 6 -0.74 10.10 5.28
CA GLU A 6 -0.94 8.89 4.48
C GLU A 6 0.43 8.41 3.97
N ARG A 7 0.98 7.33 4.55
CA ARG A 7 1.92 6.49 3.82
C ARG A 7 1.09 5.68 2.83
N LYS A 8 0.98 6.18 1.59
CA LYS A 8 0.38 5.42 0.49
C LYS A 8 1.18 4.13 0.32
N ALA A 9 0.56 2.99 0.62
CA ALA A 9 0.93 1.77 -0.06
C ALA A 9 0.67 2.01 -1.56
N PRO A 10 1.63 1.72 -2.46
CA PRO A 10 1.41 1.93 -3.89
C PRO A 10 0.17 1.16 -4.34
N LEU A 11 -0.74 1.84 -5.06
CA LEU A 11 -1.79 1.16 -5.81
C LEU A 11 -1.08 0.33 -6.89
N PHE A 12 -1.00 -0.98 -6.68
CA PHE A 12 -0.44 -1.91 -7.66
C PHE A 12 -1.35 -1.98 -8.89
N GLN A 13 -1.01 -1.21 -9.93
CA GLN A 13 -1.22 -1.69 -11.29
C GLN A 13 -0.14 -2.73 -11.59
N SER A 14 -0.53 -3.80 -12.27
CA SER A 14 0.13 -5.12 -12.35
C SER A 14 1.67 -5.14 -12.48
N LYS A 15 2.26 -6.18 -11.85
CA LYS A 15 3.60 -6.79 -12.03
C LYS A 15 4.72 -6.34 -11.07
N THR A 16 4.71 -6.89 -9.85
CA THR A 16 5.69 -7.86 -9.27
C THR A 16 5.30 -8.03 -7.79
N LYS A 17 5.11 -9.27 -7.33
CA LYS A 17 4.80 -9.52 -5.90
C LYS A 17 6.09 -9.36 -5.09
N GLU A 18 6.44 -8.14 -4.72
CA GLU A 18 7.29 -7.95 -3.55
C GLU A 18 6.50 -8.43 -2.34
N ALA A 19 7.10 -9.30 -1.53
CA ALA A 19 6.52 -9.74 -0.28
C ALA A 19 6.45 -8.52 0.66
N VAL A 20 5.30 -7.85 0.68
CA VAL A 20 5.00 -6.84 1.69
C VAL A 20 4.96 -7.59 3.02
N GLU A 21 6.01 -7.37 3.81
CA GLU A 21 6.11 -7.83 5.18
C GLU A 21 4.80 -7.51 5.91
N ASN A 22 4.21 -8.51 6.56
CA ASN A 22 2.87 -8.45 7.15
C ASN A 22 2.88 -7.65 8.47
N THR A 23 3.40 -6.44 8.40
CA THR A 23 3.55 -5.51 9.51
C THR A 23 2.19 -4.89 9.84
N ARG A 24 1.70 -5.11 11.07
CA ARG A 24 0.49 -4.46 11.59
C ARG A 24 0.78 -2.98 11.91
N VAL A 25 0.67 -2.12 10.91
CA VAL A 25 0.88 -0.66 11.05
C VAL A 25 -0.31 0.04 11.72
N VAL A 26 -1.53 -0.45 11.47
CA VAL A 26 -2.78 0.09 12.01
C VAL A 26 -3.63 -1.08 12.51
N THR A 27 -4.30 -0.89 13.64
CA THR A 27 -5.30 -1.83 14.18
C THR A 27 -6.65 -1.14 14.33
N ILE A 28 -7.71 -1.92 14.19
CA ILE A 28 -9.09 -1.56 14.56
C ILE A 28 -9.53 -2.55 15.64
N ASP A 29 -10.44 -2.12 16.51
CA ASP A 29 -10.96 -2.95 17.59
C ASP A 29 -12.25 -3.69 17.17
N GLY A 30 -12.91 -3.19 16.12
CA GLY A 30 -14.08 -3.81 15.52
C GLY A 30 -14.65 -2.96 14.38
N TYR A 31 -15.92 -3.20 14.06
CA TYR A 31 -16.72 -2.40 13.16
C TYR A 31 -18.18 -2.42 13.63
N GLU A 32 -18.94 -1.42 13.21
CA GLU A 32 -20.37 -1.33 13.48
C GLU A 32 -21.13 -0.99 12.20
N ASP A 33 -22.30 -1.59 12.04
CA ASP A 33 -23.24 -1.26 10.98
C ASP A 33 -24.15 -0.13 11.42
N VAL A 34 -24.39 0.83 10.52
CA VAL A 34 -25.41 1.86 10.70
C VAL A 34 -26.78 1.24 10.42
N PRO A 35 -27.82 1.59 11.21
CA PRO A 35 -29.20 1.19 10.90
C PRO A 35 -29.57 1.41 9.44
N GLN A 36 -30.07 0.35 8.80
CA GLN A 36 -30.43 0.36 7.38
C GLN A 36 -31.63 1.26 7.13
N ASN A 37 -31.62 1.93 5.98
CA ASN A 37 -32.69 2.80 5.50
C ASN A 37 -33.02 3.97 6.44
N ASP A 38 -32.01 4.49 7.13
CA ASP A 38 -32.13 5.63 8.04
C ASP A 38 -31.02 6.66 7.78
N GLU A 39 -31.34 7.66 6.95
CA GLU A 39 -30.44 8.78 6.66
C GLU A 39 -30.06 9.59 7.92
N ASN A 40 -30.90 9.60 8.97
CA ASN A 40 -30.57 10.30 10.22
C ASN A 40 -29.49 9.55 11.01
N SER A 41 -29.60 8.22 11.09
CA SER A 41 -28.57 7.38 11.69
C SER A 41 -27.25 7.48 10.93
N LEU A 42 -27.30 7.46 9.59
CA LEU A 42 -26.12 7.68 8.75
C LEU A 42 -25.50 9.07 9.00
N LYS A 43 -26.31 10.12 9.06
CA LYS A 43 -25.85 11.48 9.35
C LYS A 43 -25.16 11.57 10.71
N LYS A 44 -25.75 10.95 11.73
CA LYS A 44 -25.22 10.91 13.10
C LYS A 44 -23.89 10.18 13.17
N ALA A 45 -23.76 9.04 12.51
CA ALA A 45 -22.48 8.31 12.41
C ALA A 45 -21.43 9.16 11.70
N LEU A 46 -21.80 9.76 10.55
CA LEU A 46 -20.92 10.56 9.72
C LEU A 46 -20.41 11.84 10.40
N ALA A 47 -21.17 12.38 11.36
CA ALA A 47 -20.72 13.51 12.18
C ALA A 47 -19.52 13.18 13.08
N ASN A 48 -19.24 11.89 13.34
CA ASN A 48 -18.12 11.44 14.18
C ASN A 48 -16.90 11.00 13.35
N GLN A 49 -17.13 10.36 12.20
CA GLN A 49 -16.07 9.83 11.34
C GLN A 49 -16.59 9.53 9.92
N PRO A 50 -15.71 9.38 8.91
CA PRO A 50 -16.10 8.87 7.60
C PRO A 50 -16.73 7.48 7.68
N ILE A 51 -17.74 7.23 6.85
CA ILE A 51 -18.54 6.00 6.84
C ILE A 51 -18.40 5.33 5.48
N SER A 52 -18.08 4.03 5.47
CA SER A 52 -18.14 3.22 4.26
C SER A 52 -19.61 2.96 3.93
N VAL A 53 -20.02 3.25 2.68
CA VAL A 53 -21.38 3.06 2.21
C VAL A 53 -21.39 2.35 0.86
N ALA A 54 -22.42 1.57 0.59
CA ALA A 54 -22.68 1.03 -0.74
C ALA A 54 -23.72 1.90 -1.48
N ILE A 55 -23.56 2.01 -2.80
CA ILE A 55 -24.49 2.70 -3.69
C ILE A 55 -24.67 1.88 -4.98
N GLU A 56 -25.72 2.19 -5.73
CA GLU A 56 -25.78 1.85 -7.16
C GLU A 56 -25.09 2.96 -7.98
N ALA A 57 -23.99 2.61 -8.65
CA ALA A 57 -23.20 3.51 -9.48
C ALA A 57 -23.16 3.10 -10.97
N GLY A 58 -23.82 2.00 -11.34
CA GLY A 58 -23.87 1.49 -12.71
C GLY A 58 -24.63 2.37 -13.72
N GLY A 59 -25.50 3.27 -13.26
CA GLY A 59 -26.28 4.17 -14.11
C GLY A 59 -25.44 5.15 -14.93
N ARG A 60 -25.86 5.40 -16.19
CA ARG A 60 -25.14 6.31 -17.12
C ARG A 60 -24.99 7.72 -16.55
N GLU A 61 -26.01 8.24 -15.89
CA GLU A 61 -25.98 9.59 -15.31
C GLU A 61 -24.92 9.69 -14.20
N PHE A 62 -24.80 8.67 -13.35
CA PHE A 62 -23.78 8.62 -12.31
C PHE A 62 -22.37 8.55 -12.90
N GLN A 63 -22.16 7.65 -13.88
CA GLN A 63 -20.86 7.51 -14.54
C GLN A 63 -20.37 8.82 -15.19
N LEU A 64 -21.30 9.61 -15.74
CA LEU A 64 -21.00 10.87 -16.43
C LEU A 64 -21.01 12.11 -15.52
N TYR A 65 -21.23 11.96 -14.22
CA TYR A 65 -21.25 13.05 -13.26
C TYR A 65 -19.96 13.91 -13.33
N LYS A 66 -20.14 15.23 -13.27
CA LYS A 66 -19.05 16.22 -13.31
C LYS A 66 -19.05 17.16 -12.11
N SER A 67 -20.20 17.70 -11.73
CA SER A 67 -20.30 18.67 -10.63
C SER A 67 -21.73 18.90 -10.18
N GLY A 68 -21.89 19.57 -9.04
CA GLY A 68 -23.19 19.92 -8.47
C GLY A 68 -23.77 18.81 -7.61
N VAL A 69 -24.99 19.01 -7.09
CA VAL A 69 -25.69 17.92 -6.40
C VAL A 69 -26.24 16.95 -7.45
N PHE A 70 -25.86 15.69 -7.36
CA PHE A 70 -26.36 14.62 -8.20
C PHE A 70 -27.82 14.33 -7.83
N THR A 71 -28.73 14.80 -8.68
CA THR A 71 -30.17 14.54 -8.62
C THR A 71 -30.62 13.55 -9.70
N GLY A 72 -29.67 13.03 -10.48
CA GLY A 72 -29.93 12.11 -11.59
C GLY A 72 -30.56 10.77 -11.20
N THR A 73 -30.89 9.97 -12.20
CA THR A 73 -31.51 8.65 -12.00
C THR A 73 -30.48 7.59 -11.60
N CYS A 74 -30.87 6.80 -10.60
CA CYS A 74 -30.19 5.60 -10.12
C CYS A 74 -31.22 4.75 -9.36
N GLY A 75 -31.03 3.44 -9.32
CA GLY A 75 -31.84 2.53 -8.51
C GLY A 75 -31.19 2.22 -7.15
N THR A 76 -31.44 1.02 -6.66
CA THR A 76 -30.99 0.53 -5.34
C THR A 76 -30.30 -0.82 -5.42
N ALA A 77 -29.96 -1.29 -6.62
CA ALA A 77 -29.19 -2.51 -6.83
C ALA A 77 -27.71 -2.24 -6.54
N LEU A 78 -27.35 -2.21 -5.26
CA LEU A 78 -26.02 -1.83 -4.77
C LEU A 78 -24.91 -2.62 -5.49
N ASP A 79 -24.01 -1.91 -6.16
CA ASP A 79 -22.95 -2.49 -7.00
C ASP A 79 -21.56 -1.89 -6.72
N HIS A 80 -21.48 -0.83 -5.90
CA HIS A 80 -20.26 -0.06 -5.70
C HIS A 80 -20.06 0.42 -4.26
N GLY A 81 -18.83 0.29 -3.75
CA GLY A 81 -18.43 0.73 -2.42
C GLY A 81 -17.72 2.09 -2.45
N VAL A 82 -18.19 3.03 -1.65
CA VAL A 82 -17.66 4.40 -1.54
C VAL A 82 -17.56 4.84 -0.08
N VAL A 83 -17.04 6.05 0.18
CA VAL A 83 -16.92 6.58 1.54
C VAL A 83 -17.65 7.90 1.64
N ALA A 84 -18.66 7.98 2.51
CA ALA A 84 -19.24 9.24 2.91
C ALA A 84 -18.27 9.96 3.84
N VAL A 85 -17.91 11.20 3.51
CA VAL A 85 -16.92 12.00 4.25
C VAL A 85 -17.49 13.29 4.83
N GLY A 86 -18.75 13.60 4.53
CA GLY A 86 -19.45 14.74 5.07
C GLY A 86 -20.85 14.89 4.50
N TYR A 87 -21.55 15.94 4.92
CA TYR A 87 -22.86 16.33 4.41
C TYR A 87 -22.98 17.85 4.46
N GLY A 88 -23.88 18.40 3.66
CA GLY A 88 -24.15 19.83 3.63
C GLY A 88 -25.56 20.14 3.12
N SER A 89 -25.79 21.44 2.98
CA SER A 89 -27.00 22.03 2.42
C SER A 89 -26.59 23.26 1.62
N SER A 90 -27.09 23.42 0.40
CA SER A 90 -26.86 24.61 -0.43
C SER A 90 -28.07 24.89 -1.31
N GLY A 91 -28.55 26.14 -1.30
CA GLY A 91 -29.70 26.53 -2.12
C GLY A 91 -31.00 25.77 -1.82
N GLY A 92 -31.17 25.30 -0.58
CA GLY A 92 -32.32 24.48 -0.18
C GLY A 92 -32.18 22.98 -0.51
N GLN A 93 -31.06 22.57 -1.11
CA GLN A 93 -30.80 21.16 -1.42
C GLN A 93 -29.76 20.56 -0.47
N ASP A 94 -30.17 19.48 0.20
CA ASP A 94 -29.35 18.71 1.10
C ASP A 94 -28.53 17.68 0.30
N TYR A 95 -27.26 17.48 0.69
CA TYR A 95 -26.40 16.51 0.03
C TYR A 95 -25.44 15.80 1.00
N TRP A 96 -25.03 14.59 0.61
CA TRP A 96 -23.87 13.86 1.10
C TRP A 96 -22.63 14.25 0.29
N ILE A 97 -21.46 14.28 0.91
CA ILE A 97 -20.17 14.39 0.22
C ILE A 97 -19.56 12.99 0.22
N ILE A 98 -19.48 12.38 -0.96
CA ILE A 98 -19.02 11.01 -1.14
C ILE A 98 -17.68 11.01 -1.88
N ARG A 99 -16.67 10.37 -1.29
CA ARG A 99 -15.38 10.08 -1.91
C ARG A 99 -15.48 8.81 -2.76
N ASN A 100 -15.14 8.92 -4.03
CA ASN A 100 -15.09 7.79 -4.96
C ASN A 100 -13.64 7.30 -5.16
N SER A 101 -13.49 6.18 -5.87
CA SER A 101 -12.22 5.49 -6.16
C SER A 101 -11.82 5.53 -7.65
N TRP A 102 -12.48 6.35 -8.47
CA TRP A 102 -12.25 6.43 -9.93
C TRP A 102 -11.24 7.53 -10.36
N GLY A 103 -10.43 8.01 -9.42
CA GLY A 103 -9.43 9.03 -9.65
C GLY A 103 -9.98 10.46 -9.65
N SER A 104 -9.07 11.44 -9.66
CA SER A 104 -9.41 12.86 -9.53
C SER A 104 -10.07 13.49 -10.77
N ASN A 105 -9.97 12.83 -11.92
CA ASN A 105 -10.55 13.32 -13.19
C ASN A 105 -12.07 13.08 -13.30
N TRP A 106 -12.63 12.33 -12.37
CA TRP A 106 -14.07 12.05 -12.30
C TRP A 106 -14.74 12.93 -11.25
N GLY A 107 -15.96 13.41 -11.53
CA GLY A 107 -16.72 14.26 -10.61
C GLY A 107 -15.98 15.52 -10.17
N GLU A 108 -16.26 15.95 -8.93
CA GLU A 108 -15.59 17.08 -8.29
C GLU A 108 -14.29 16.61 -7.64
N SER A 109 -13.21 16.50 -8.42
CA SER A 109 -11.89 16.03 -7.94
C SER A 109 -11.92 14.63 -7.29
N GLY A 110 -12.73 13.71 -7.83
CA GLY A 110 -12.94 12.36 -7.30
C GLY A 110 -14.08 12.23 -6.30
N TYR A 111 -14.87 13.30 -6.10
CA TYR A 111 -16.02 13.32 -5.19
C TYR A 111 -17.34 13.54 -5.94
N VAL A 112 -18.45 13.15 -5.32
CA VAL A 112 -19.80 13.49 -5.73
C VAL A 112 -20.57 14.08 -4.55
N LYS A 113 -21.34 15.14 -4.81
CA LYS A 113 -22.37 15.59 -3.88
C LYS A 113 -23.65 14.82 -4.21
N LEU A 114 -24.03 13.86 -3.38
CA LEU A 114 -25.20 13.01 -3.64
C LEU A 114 -26.42 13.58 -2.92
N GLU A 115 -27.56 13.72 -3.61
CA GLU A 115 -28.79 14.24 -3.00
C GLU A 115 -29.18 13.48 -1.73
N ARG A 116 -29.62 14.22 -0.70
CA ARG A 116 -29.94 13.71 0.65
C ARG A 116 -31.34 14.15 1.07
N ASN A 117 -31.96 13.39 1.98
CA ASN A 117 -33.34 13.56 2.45
C ASN A 117 -34.37 13.45 1.33
N ILE A 118 -34.23 12.42 0.49
CA ILE A 118 -35.29 12.09 -0.48
C ILE A 118 -36.41 11.32 0.23
N GLU A 119 -37.57 11.17 -0.43
CA GLU A 119 -38.70 10.42 0.16
C GLU A 119 -38.39 8.93 0.39
N ALA A 120 -37.54 8.33 -0.45
CA ALA A 120 -37.17 6.93 -0.34
C ALA A 120 -36.21 6.72 0.84
N SER A 121 -36.61 5.89 1.80
CA SER A 121 -35.81 5.57 3.00
C SER A 121 -34.46 4.91 2.69
N SER A 122 -34.31 4.29 1.52
CA SER A 122 -33.03 3.78 1.02
C SER A 122 -31.98 4.88 0.79
N GLY A 123 -32.39 6.15 0.74
CA GLY A 123 -31.57 7.26 0.28
C GLY A 123 -31.30 7.19 -1.22
N LYS A 124 -30.75 8.28 -1.77
CA LYS A 124 -30.39 8.37 -3.19
C LYS A 124 -29.38 7.27 -3.54
N CYS A 125 -29.64 6.55 -4.63
CA CYS A 125 -28.82 5.43 -5.09
C CYS A 125 -28.60 4.32 -4.04
N GLY A 126 -29.48 4.20 -3.04
CA GLY A 126 -29.35 3.20 -1.97
C GLY A 126 -28.33 3.52 -0.87
N VAL A 127 -27.82 4.76 -0.79
CA VAL A 127 -26.73 5.16 0.12
C VAL A 127 -26.99 4.86 1.61
N ALA A 128 -28.24 4.74 2.04
CA ALA A 128 -28.60 4.43 3.43
C ALA A 128 -28.86 2.93 3.67
N MET A 129 -28.78 2.06 2.65
CA MET A 129 -29.12 0.64 2.77
C MET A 129 -28.02 -0.20 3.43
N MET A 130 -26.75 0.14 3.19
CA MET A 130 -25.61 -0.61 3.71
C MET A 130 -24.46 0.35 4.01
N ALA A 131 -24.29 0.65 5.30
CA ALA A 131 -23.28 1.56 5.79
C ALA A 131 -22.62 0.98 7.04
N SER A 132 -21.31 1.09 7.13
CA SER A 132 -20.54 0.59 8.27
C SER A 132 -19.30 1.43 8.52
N TYR A 133 -18.77 1.35 9.73
CA TYR A 133 -17.58 2.08 10.12
C TYR A 133 -16.70 1.28 11.09
N PRO A 134 -15.37 1.42 11.00
CA PRO A 134 -14.48 0.77 11.95
C PRO A 134 -14.56 1.46 13.31
N THR A 135 -14.45 0.67 14.38
CA THR A 135 -14.33 1.17 15.74
C THR A 135 -12.89 1.07 16.23
N LYS A 136 -12.48 2.07 17.00
CA LYS A 136 -11.16 2.13 17.64
C LYS A 136 -11.29 2.76 19.02
N SER A 137 -11.34 1.92 20.04
CA SER A 137 -11.37 2.29 21.45
C SER A 137 -9.97 2.59 21.99
N SER A 138 -8.94 1.99 21.41
CA SER A 138 -7.54 2.21 21.80
C SER A 138 -6.89 3.38 21.03
N SER A 139 -6.36 4.37 21.74
CA SER A 139 -5.69 5.53 21.13
C SER A 139 -4.30 5.22 20.55
N SER A 140 -3.79 4.00 20.77
CA SER A 140 -2.46 3.57 20.36
C SER A 140 -2.54 2.56 19.21
N ASN A 141 -1.85 2.84 18.11
CA ASN A 141 -1.45 1.79 17.17
C ASN A 141 -0.25 1.03 17.73
N PRO A 142 0.01 -0.21 17.27
CA PRO A 142 1.25 -0.91 17.59
C PRO A 142 2.47 0.00 17.33
N PRO A 143 3.52 -0.05 18.17
CA PRO A 143 4.76 0.65 17.87
C PRO A 143 5.20 0.29 16.45
N LYS A 144 5.62 1.29 15.66
CA LYS A 144 6.25 1.05 14.37
C LYS A 144 7.36 0.02 14.60
N PRO A 145 7.42 -1.10 13.85
CA PRO A 145 8.52 -2.02 14.02
C PRO A 145 9.84 -1.27 13.85
N PRO A 146 10.90 -1.66 14.59
CA PRO A 146 12.22 -1.14 14.30
C PRO A 146 12.52 -1.33 12.80
N PRO A 147 13.21 -0.38 12.15
CA PRO A 147 13.70 -0.60 10.80
C PRO A 147 14.42 -1.95 10.75
N PRO A 148 14.20 -2.78 9.71
CA PRO A 148 14.89 -4.05 9.61
C PRO A 148 16.40 -3.78 9.62
N ALA A 149 17.14 -4.59 10.37
CA ALA A 149 18.56 -4.37 10.57
C ALA A 149 19.33 -4.59 9.24
N PRO A 150 20.45 -3.88 9.02
CA PRO A 150 21.38 -4.20 7.94
C PRO A 150 21.82 -5.66 8.01
N VAL A 151 22.05 -6.27 6.85
CA VAL A 151 22.59 -7.63 6.75
C VAL A 151 24.09 -7.56 6.91
N VAL A 152 24.62 -8.21 7.95
CA VAL A 152 26.08 -8.28 8.19
C VAL A 152 26.67 -9.32 7.25
N CYS A 153 27.60 -8.91 6.39
CA CYS A 153 28.29 -9.82 5.48
C CYS A 153 29.51 -10.46 6.16
N ASP A 154 30.31 -9.64 6.85
CA ASP A 154 31.44 -10.04 7.67
C ASP A 154 31.74 -8.95 8.73
N GLU A 155 32.92 -8.98 9.35
CA GLU A 155 33.35 -7.99 10.35
C GLU A 155 33.55 -6.57 9.81
N SER A 156 33.65 -6.40 8.49
CA SER A 156 34.04 -5.16 7.81
C SER A 156 33.00 -4.67 6.81
N TYR A 157 32.00 -5.47 6.44
CA TYR A 157 31.02 -5.15 5.41
C TYR A 157 29.59 -5.48 5.81
N THR A 158 28.68 -4.59 5.44
CA THR A 158 27.24 -4.73 5.63
C THR A 158 26.49 -4.40 4.34
N CYS A 159 25.32 -5.02 4.18
CA CYS A 159 24.34 -4.69 3.17
C CYS A 159 23.09 -4.08 3.82
N GLU A 160 22.31 -3.35 3.02
CA GLU A 160 21.01 -2.86 3.47
C GLU A 160 20.11 -4.02 3.90
N ALA A 161 19.09 -3.70 4.71
CA ALA A 161 18.10 -4.67 5.11
C ALA A 161 17.45 -5.35 3.89
N LYS A 162 17.03 -6.61 4.06
CA LYS A 162 16.39 -7.42 3.01
C LYS A 162 17.26 -7.66 1.77
N SER A 163 18.58 -7.54 1.94
CA SER A 163 19.56 -7.85 0.90
C SER A 163 20.27 -9.17 1.18
N THR A 164 20.98 -9.69 0.18
CA THR A 164 21.90 -10.82 0.33
C THR A 164 23.32 -10.38 0.07
N CYS A 165 24.23 -10.72 0.98
CA CYS A 165 25.66 -10.51 0.81
C CYS A 165 26.21 -11.52 -0.20
N CYS A 166 26.79 -11.03 -1.29
CA CYS A 166 27.42 -11.83 -2.31
C CYS A 166 28.91 -11.55 -2.39
N CYS A 167 29.72 -12.60 -2.29
CA CYS A 167 31.17 -12.44 -2.40
C CYS A 167 31.56 -11.98 -3.81
N LEU A 168 32.39 -10.94 -3.89
CA LEU A 168 32.93 -10.42 -5.15
C LEU A 168 34.32 -10.99 -5.44
N TYR A 169 35.13 -11.16 -4.38
CA TYR A 169 36.49 -11.67 -4.48
C TYR A 169 36.77 -12.70 -3.36
N GLU A 170 36.87 -13.97 -3.77
CA GLU A 170 37.20 -15.09 -2.90
C GLU A 170 38.63 -15.56 -3.15
N TYR A 171 39.40 -15.75 -2.08
CA TYR A 171 40.72 -16.35 -2.14
C TYR A 171 40.92 -17.25 -0.91
N GLU A 172 41.39 -18.48 -1.13
CA GLU A 172 41.56 -19.51 -0.09
C GLU A 172 40.31 -19.75 0.80
N GLY A 173 39.12 -19.71 0.21
CA GLY A 173 37.85 -19.91 0.94
C GLY A 173 37.43 -18.74 1.83
N LYS A 174 38.08 -17.57 1.69
CA LYS A 174 37.72 -16.33 2.37
C LYS A 174 37.27 -15.27 1.39
N CYS A 175 36.20 -14.57 1.74
CA CYS A 175 35.74 -13.42 0.99
C CYS A 175 36.44 -12.15 1.47
N TYR A 176 37.00 -11.38 0.54
CA TYR A 176 37.72 -10.13 0.84
C TYR A 176 36.90 -8.88 0.48
N SER A 177 35.87 -9.03 -0.34
CA SER A 177 34.98 -7.94 -0.73
C SER A 177 33.58 -8.46 -1.04
N TRP A 178 32.58 -7.65 -0.67
CA TRP A 178 31.17 -8.02 -0.75
C TRP A 178 30.38 -7.05 -1.62
N GLY A 179 29.37 -7.59 -2.30
CA GLY A 179 28.33 -6.84 -3.00
C GLY A 179 26.97 -7.19 -2.45
N CYS A 180 26.02 -6.28 -2.60
CA CYS A 180 24.68 -6.41 -2.07
C CYS A 180 23.68 -6.71 -3.18
N CYS A 181 22.96 -7.81 -3.01
CA CYS A 181 21.83 -8.16 -3.86
C CYS A 181 20.53 -7.69 -3.21
N PRO A 182 19.69 -6.92 -3.93
CA PRO A 182 18.46 -6.35 -3.37
C PRO A 182 17.32 -7.38 -3.29
N PHE A 183 17.64 -8.60 -2.88
CA PHE A 183 16.69 -9.67 -2.58
C PHE A 183 17.12 -10.40 -1.31
N GLU A 184 16.14 -10.82 -0.52
CA GLU A 184 16.34 -11.80 0.53
C GLU A 184 16.65 -13.17 -0.11
N SER A 185 17.66 -13.86 0.42
CA SER A 185 18.06 -15.19 -0.05
C SER A 185 18.36 -15.27 -1.55
N ALA A 186 19.02 -14.24 -2.09
CA ALA A 186 19.42 -14.20 -3.49
C ALA A 186 20.46 -15.29 -3.80
N THR A 187 20.46 -15.79 -5.02
CA THR A 187 21.57 -16.58 -5.56
C THR A 187 22.63 -15.65 -6.14
N CYS A 188 23.84 -15.71 -5.61
CA CYS A 188 25.00 -14.99 -6.13
C CYS A 188 25.53 -15.72 -7.36
N CYS A 189 25.55 -15.06 -8.52
CA CYS A 189 26.08 -15.65 -9.74
C CYS A 189 27.62 -15.66 -9.79
N ASP A 190 28.21 -16.54 -10.59
CA ASP A 190 29.67 -16.70 -10.64
C ASP A 190 30.41 -15.56 -11.37
N ASP A 191 29.68 -14.66 -12.01
CA ASP A 191 30.23 -13.49 -12.72
C ASP A 191 30.68 -12.36 -11.77
N SER A 192 30.57 -12.57 -10.46
CA SER A 192 30.83 -11.59 -9.41
C SER A 192 30.05 -10.27 -9.53
N SER A 193 29.07 -10.15 -10.45
CA SER A 193 28.43 -8.88 -10.77
C SER A 193 26.90 -8.96 -10.70
N SER A 194 26.35 -10.16 -10.92
CA SER A 194 24.92 -10.40 -11.00
C SER A 194 24.42 -11.27 -9.86
N CYS A 195 23.12 -11.18 -9.61
CA CYS A 195 22.41 -12.11 -8.75
C CYS A 195 20.96 -12.28 -9.14
N CYS A 196 20.42 -13.38 -8.65
CA CYS A 196 19.09 -13.85 -8.97
C CYS A 196 18.20 -13.96 -7.73
N PRO A 197 16.91 -13.65 -7.82
CA PRO A 197 15.99 -13.83 -6.70
C PRO A 197 15.79 -15.32 -6.41
N GLN A 198 15.42 -15.67 -5.17
CA GLN A 198 15.16 -17.05 -4.75
C GLN A 198 14.14 -17.79 -5.63
N SER A 199 13.17 -17.07 -6.20
CA SER A 199 12.15 -17.64 -7.09
C SER A 199 12.68 -18.03 -8.47
N TYR A 200 13.82 -17.48 -8.90
CA TYR A 200 14.51 -17.79 -10.16
C TYR A 200 16.00 -18.02 -9.88
N PRO A 201 16.39 -19.04 -9.11
CA PRO A 201 17.74 -19.13 -8.55
C PRO A 201 18.83 -19.48 -9.57
N VAL A 202 18.47 -19.93 -10.78
CA VAL A 202 19.45 -20.38 -11.78
C VAL A 202 19.98 -19.19 -12.57
N CYS A 203 21.27 -18.88 -12.43
CA CYS A 203 21.96 -17.85 -13.20
C CYS A 203 22.22 -18.31 -14.64
N ASP A 204 21.75 -17.54 -15.61
CA ASP A 204 22.08 -17.66 -17.03
C ASP A 204 22.93 -16.46 -17.42
N LEU A 205 24.26 -16.65 -17.32
CA LEU A 205 25.25 -15.60 -17.54
C LEU A 205 25.35 -15.16 -19.00
N GLU A 206 25.08 -16.07 -19.95
CA GLU A 206 25.12 -15.76 -21.38
C GLU A 206 23.96 -14.83 -21.77
N ALA A 207 22.76 -15.09 -21.24
CA ALA A 207 21.59 -14.27 -21.49
C ALA A 207 21.43 -13.09 -20.52
N GLY A 208 22.24 -13.00 -19.46
CA GLY A 208 22.08 -12.01 -18.38
C GLY A 208 20.74 -12.14 -17.64
N SER A 209 20.28 -13.38 -17.43
CA SER A 209 18.95 -13.67 -16.89
C SER A 209 18.96 -14.74 -15.80
N CYS A 210 17.82 -14.91 -15.13
CA CYS A 210 17.59 -15.80 -14.01
C CYS A 210 16.41 -16.72 -14.34
N ARG A 211 16.54 -18.02 -14.08
CA ARG A 211 15.53 -19.05 -14.43
C ARG A 211 15.08 -19.83 -13.19
N MET A 212 13.85 -20.36 -13.21
CA MET A 212 13.32 -21.15 -12.09
C MET A 212 14.03 -22.50 -11.92
N LYS A 213 14.22 -23.23 -13.02
CA LYS A 213 14.93 -24.53 -13.10
C LYS A 213 15.40 -24.77 -14.54
N GLY A 214 16.65 -25.19 -14.75
CA GLY A 214 17.16 -25.69 -16.05
C GLY A 214 16.80 -24.81 -17.26
N ASN A 215 16.34 -25.44 -18.35
CA ASN A 215 15.98 -24.78 -19.61
C ASN A 215 14.55 -24.20 -19.62
N SER A 216 14.05 -23.73 -18.47
CA SER A 216 12.70 -23.15 -18.37
C SER A 216 12.54 -21.93 -19.29
N PRO A 217 11.42 -21.80 -20.02
CA PRO A 217 11.17 -20.65 -20.92
C PRO A 217 10.85 -19.35 -20.17
N LEU A 218 10.67 -19.43 -18.85
CA LEU A 218 10.43 -18.28 -17.98
C LEU A 218 11.76 -17.80 -17.40
N SER A 219 12.20 -16.63 -17.85
CA SER A 219 13.37 -15.94 -17.32
C SER A 219 13.02 -14.53 -16.85
N VAL A 220 13.71 -14.07 -15.83
CA VAL A 220 13.71 -12.68 -15.37
C VAL A 220 15.11 -12.10 -15.55
N LYS A 221 15.23 -10.79 -15.78
CA LYS A 221 16.55 -10.15 -15.91
C LYS A 221 17.33 -10.31 -14.61
N ALA A 222 18.61 -10.65 -14.68
CA ALA A 222 19.49 -10.66 -13.53
C ALA A 222 19.73 -9.24 -13.01
N LEU A 223 19.85 -9.07 -11.69
CA LEU A 223 20.11 -7.77 -11.09
C LEU A 223 21.60 -7.61 -10.81
N THR A 224 22.08 -6.39 -11.03
CA THR A 224 23.45 -6.01 -10.69
C THR A 224 23.59 -5.82 -9.19
N ARG A 225 24.67 -6.35 -8.62
CA ARG A 225 25.04 -6.15 -7.22
C ARG A 225 25.36 -4.67 -6.97
N GLY A 226 24.85 -4.12 -5.89
CA GLY A 226 25.31 -2.84 -5.35
C GLY A 226 26.60 -3.01 -4.53
N PRO A 227 27.31 -1.92 -4.19
CA PRO A 227 28.44 -1.99 -3.28
C PRO A 227 28.00 -2.31 -1.85
N ALA A 228 28.75 -3.16 -1.15
CA ALA A 228 28.59 -3.28 0.31
C ALA A 228 29.15 -2.05 1.03
N ILE A 229 28.55 -1.72 2.17
CA ILE A 229 28.96 -0.60 3.01
C ILE A 229 30.04 -1.11 3.96
N ALA A 230 31.23 -0.52 3.89
CA ALA A 230 32.30 -0.80 4.84
C ALA A 230 31.89 -0.32 6.24
N THR A 231 31.84 -1.23 7.21
CA THR A 231 31.63 -0.87 8.61
C THR A 231 32.91 -0.25 9.12
N THR A 232 32.87 1.04 9.49
CA THR A 232 33.96 1.69 10.21
C THR A 232 34.08 1.04 11.59
N LYS A 233 34.86 -0.03 11.74
CA LYS A 233 35.50 -0.29 13.03
C LYS A 233 36.38 0.92 13.28
N ALA A 234 35.95 1.77 14.21
CA ALA A 234 36.71 2.89 14.71
C ALA A 234 38.15 2.41 14.98
N THR A 235 39.10 2.99 14.28
CA THR A 235 40.53 2.96 14.61
C THR A 235 40.71 3.70 15.95
N ASN A 236 40.27 3.10 17.05
CA ASN A 236 40.63 3.48 18.42
C ASN A 236 41.75 2.55 18.92
N VAL A 237 42.79 2.44 18.11
CA VAL A 237 44.12 1.99 18.56
C VAL A 237 45.07 3.07 18.05
N LEU A 238 45.86 3.63 18.97
CA LEU A 238 46.74 4.81 18.84
C LEU A 238 46.16 6.15 19.31
N LEU A 239 45.74 6.21 20.58
CA LEU A 239 45.94 7.37 21.45
C LEU A 239 45.99 6.89 22.92
N SER A 240 46.88 5.93 23.19
CA SER A 240 47.35 5.63 24.53
C SER A 240 48.82 5.22 24.42
N SER A 241 49.70 6.03 25.03
CA SER A 241 51.17 5.92 25.09
C SER A 241 51.93 6.92 24.19
N ALA A 242 52.07 8.15 24.66
CA ALA A 242 53.33 8.91 24.74
C ALA A 242 53.05 10.24 25.46
#